data_AF-A0A166HX72-F1
#
_entry.id   AF-A0A166HX72-F1
#
_cell.length_a   1.000
_cell.length_b   1.000
_cell.length_c   1.000
_cell.angle_alpha   90.00
_cell.angle_beta   90.00
_cell.angle_gamma   90.00
#
_symmetry.space_group_name_H-M   'P 1'
#
loop_
_entity.id
_entity.type
_entity.pdbx_description
1 polymer ?
#
loop_
_entity_poly.entity_id
_entity_poly.type
_entity_poly.pdbx_seq_one_letter_code
_entity_poly.pdbx_strand_id
1 'polypeptide(L)'
;MASDTNAASDGLKANSHNSALSNRSRSSSSSSLKDRFSTAFTSLRPSTILQANIDFVPRTVPRRRRLQTAAVATWALMMPITVATFFLLCSIPLLWPLIIMYLVWMSFDYAPEHGGRFNPWFRQMRCWRYFADYYPATLKKEADLPPDRPYVFGYHPHGIIGMGAFATFATESTGFSSQFPGIVPHLLTLASNFNIPIYRDILLHLGVCSVSKKSCSNILKKGPGSAICIVVGGAAESLSAHPGTADLTLRKRLGFLKLAIRHGADLVPVFSFGENDIYSQMPNERGTWVYSLQKQFQKMFGFTLPLFHGRGLLNYNFGLMPYRRSIVIVVGKPIRVKQRDDPSIDDIHETQKLYIAELTRIWDTYKDLFAQHRKRELKIID
;
A
#
# COMPACT_ATOMS: atom_id res chain seq x y z
N MET A 1 -13.24 4.78 72.68
CA MET A 1 -12.88 6.06 73.31
C MET A 1 -12.79 7.08 72.18
N ALA A 2 -13.92 7.64 71.76
CA ALA A 2 -14.84 8.52 72.48
C ALA A 2 -14.44 9.99 72.24
N SER A 3 -15.29 10.59 71.42
CA SER A 3 -15.62 12.00 71.30
C SER A 3 -15.67 12.75 72.63
N ASP A 4 -15.33 14.03 72.58
CA ASP A 4 -15.87 15.07 73.46
C ASP A 4 -15.82 16.41 72.68
N THR A 5 -16.97 16.98 72.27
CA THR A 5 -17.91 17.88 73.02
C THR A 5 -17.31 19.30 73.18
N ASN A 6 -18.00 20.44 73.15
CA ASN A 6 -19.41 20.82 73.00
C ASN A 6 -19.50 22.36 72.83
N ALA A 7 -20.68 22.84 72.40
CA ALA A 7 -21.35 24.13 72.73
C ALA A 7 -20.70 25.47 72.30
N ALA A 8 -21.32 26.41 71.54
CA ALA A 8 -22.67 27.03 71.50
C ALA A 8 -22.76 28.39 72.23
N SER A 9 -23.18 29.43 71.50
CA SER A 9 -24.06 30.58 71.86
C SER A 9 -23.88 31.71 70.80
N ASP A 10 -24.88 31.95 69.94
CA ASP A 10 -26.04 32.87 70.08
C ASP A 10 -25.63 34.35 70.15
N GLY A 11 -25.86 35.16 69.10
CA GLY A 11 -27.12 35.86 68.77
C GLY A 11 -26.75 37.35 68.54
N LEU A 12 -27.45 38.24 67.83
CA LEU A 12 -28.85 38.31 67.38
C LEU A 12 -29.01 39.62 66.55
N LYS A 13 -30.13 39.71 65.79
CA LYS A 13 -30.79 40.90 65.16
C LYS A 13 -30.39 41.19 63.70
N ALA A 14 -31.16 40.85 62.66
CA ALA A 14 -32.60 40.98 62.35
C ALA A 14 -33.05 42.41 61.98
N ASN A 15 -33.34 42.63 60.70
CA ASN A 15 -34.51 43.32 60.14
C ASN A 15 -34.31 43.49 58.61
N SER A 16 -35.30 43.55 57.73
CA SER A 16 -36.61 42.90 57.52
C SER A 16 -37.22 43.70 56.35
N HIS A 17 -37.89 43.00 55.41
CA HIS A 17 -38.84 43.55 54.42
C HIS A 17 -38.30 44.51 53.33
N ASN A 18 -38.80 44.56 52.09
CA ASN A 18 -39.83 43.82 51.37
C ASN A 18 -39.70 44.12 49.85
N SER A 19 -40.21 43.19 49.04
CA SER A 19 -40.95 43.39 47.78
C SER A 19 -40.34 44.16 46.59
N ALA A 20 -40.13 43.45 45.48
CA ALA A 20 -40.81 43.70 44.19
C ALA A 20 -40.26 42.74 43.11
N LEU A 21 -40.91 41.60 42.93
CA LEU A 21 -40.82 40.81 41.70
C LEU A 21 -41.48 41.64 40.58
N SER A 22 -40.67 42.29 39.76
CA SER A 22 -41.14 42.88 38.50
C SER A 22 -40.79 41.95 37.34
N ASN A 23 -41.84 41.53 36.63
CA ASN A 23 -41.77 40.87 35.34
C ASN A 23 -40.90 41.69 34.38
N ARG A 24 -39.75 41.15 33.98
CA ARG A 24 -39.14 41.49 32.69
C ARG A 24 -39.14 40.25 31.81
N SER A 25 -40.04 40.30 30.84
CA SER A 25 -40.11 39.47 29.65
C SER A 25 -38.72 39.21 29.08
N ARG A 26 -38.34 37.93 29.01
CA ARG A 26 -37.20 37.45 28.22
C ARG A 26 -37.56 37.56 26.74
N SER A 27 -37.22 38.68 26.10
CA SER A 27 -37.07 38.72 24.65
C SER A 27 -35.70 38.12 24.30
N SER A 28 -35.64 36.80 24.12
CA SER A 28 -34.51 36.18 23.45
C SER A 28 -34.56 36.56 21.97
N SER A 29 -33.82 37.60 21.57
CA SER A 29 -33.66 37.96 20.17
C SER A 29 -32.99 36.81 19.43
N SER A 30 -33.74 36.20 18.52
CA SER A 30 -33.29 35.14 17.61
C SER A 30 -32.26 35.61 16.57
N SER A 31 -31.81 36.87 16.64
CA SER A 31 -30.80 37.46 15.77
C SER A 31 -29.36 37.11 16.18
N SER A 32 -29.08 36.83 17.45
CA SER A 32 -27.72 36.59 17.97
C SER A 32 -27.05 35.30 17.45
N LEU A 33 -27.84 34.24 17.20
CA LEU A 33 -27.33 32.98 16.65
C LEU A 33 -27.14 33.05 15.13
N LYS A 34 -28.05 33.69 14.40
CA LYS A 34 -27.91 33.90 12.95
C LYS A 34 -26.69 34.76 12.61
N ASP A 35 -26.38 35.78 13.41
CA ASP A 35 -25.22 36.64 13.18
C ASP A 35 -23.88 35.95 13.52
N ARG A 36 -23.87 35.01 14.47
CA ARG A 36 -22.69 34.16 14.75
C ARG A 36 -22.48 33.08 13.67
N PHE A 37 -23.56 32.55 13.09
CA PHE A 37 -23.46 31.63 11.95
C PHE A 37 -23.07 32.34 10.65
N SER A 38 -23.54 33.58 10.42
CA SER A 38 -23.19 34.34 9.22
C SER A 38 -21.73 34.79 9.21
N THR A 39 -21.14 35.12 10.37
CA THR A 39 -19.70 35.42 10.50
C THR A 39 -18.79 34.18 10.42
N ALA A 40 -19.27 33.01 10.85
CA ALA A 40 -18.55 31.75 10.66
C ALA A 40 -18.50 31.32 9.16
N PHE A 41 -19.52 31.67 8.38
CA PHE A 41 -19.57 31.36 6.94
C PHE A 41 -18.90 32.40 6.03
N THR A 42 -18.63 33.63 6.50
CA THR A 42 -17.97 34.69 5.70
C THR A 42 -16.44 34.71 5.82
N SER A 43 -15.85 33.90 6.71
CA SER A 43 -14.37 33.78 6.82
C SER A 43 -13.78 32.59 6.06
N LEU A 44 -14.62 31.75 5.44
CA LEU A 44 -14.17 30.83 4.41
C LEU A 44 -13.98 31.61 3.11
N ARG A 45 -12.86 32.33 3.01
CA ARG A 45 -12.29 32.57 1.67
C ARG A 45 -12.21 31.19 1.02
N PRO A 46 -12.78 30.99 -0.18
CA PRO A 46 -12.39 29.85 -0.99
C PRO A 46 -10.87 29.98 -1.08
N SER A 47 -10.16 29.07 -0.41
CA SER A 47 -8.74 28.97 -0.61
C SER A 47 -8.56 28.89 -2.13
N THR A 48 -7.62 29.69 -2.62
CA THR A 48 -7.19 29.85 -4.02
C THR A 48 -6.70 28.54 -4.68
N ILE A 49 -7.11 27.39 -4.14
CA ILE A 49 -6.80 26.01 -4.53
C ILE A 49 -7.77 25.50 -5.62
N LEU A 50 -8.89 26.19 -5.89
CA LEU A 50 -9.88 25.76 -6.90
C LEU A 50 -9.88 26.59 -8.21
N GLN A 51 -8.76 27.23 -8.54
CA GLN A 51 -8.42 27.55 -9.94
C GLN A 51 -7.21 26.71 -10.37
N ALA A 52 -7.31 25.38 -10.21
CA ALA A 52 -6.41 24.50 -10.95
C ALA A 52 -6.81 24.60 -12.42
N ASN A 53 -6.03 25.32 -13.23
CA ASN A 53 -6.13 25.21 -14.69
C ASN A 53 -6.08 23.72 -15.05
N ILE A 54 -7.20 23.21 -15.57
CA ILE A 54 -7.29 21.81 -15.98
C ILE A 54 -6.57 21.72 -17.32
N ASP A 55 -5.28 21.38 -17.28
CA ASP A 55 -4.52 21.11 -18.49
C ASP A 55 -4.97 19.77 -19.08
N PHE A 56 -5.82 19.84 -20.10
CA PHE A 56 -6.27 18.67 -20.84
C PHE A 56 -5.14 18.09 -21.70
N VAL A 57 -5.17 16.77 -21.89
CA VAL A 57 -4.18 16.09 -22.74
C VAL A 57 -4.34 16.55 -24.20
N PRO A 58 -3.31 17.15 -24.82
CA PRO A 58 -3.37 17.59 -26.21
C PRO A 58 -3.66 16.43 -27.16
N ARG A 59 -4.39 16.69 -28.24
CA ARG A 59 -4.65 15.68 -29.29
C ARG A 59 -3.37 15.16 -29.97
N THR A 60 -2.28 15.92 -29.89
CA THR A 60 -0.96 15.60 -30.46
C THR A 60 -0.18 14.52 -29.70
N VAL A 61 -0.66 14.01 -28.57
CA VAL A 61 0.04 12.96 -27.82
C VAL A 61 0.15 11.67 -28.65
N PRO A 62 1.38 11.12 -28.84
CA PRO A 62 1.62 9.93 -29.65
C PRO A 62 0.81 8.70 -29.21
N ARG A 63 0.44 7.84 -30.17
CA ARG A 63 -0.33 6.60 -29.92
C ARG A 63 0.32 5.72 -28.84
N ARG A 64 1.65 5.57 -28.84
CA ARG A 64 2.38 4.79 -27.82
C ARG A 64 2.13 5.31 -26.41
N ARG A 65 2.14 6.64 -26.19
CA ARG A 65 1.83 7.22 -24.88
C ARG A 65 0.39 6.97 -24.46
N ARG A 66 -0.57 7.00 -25.40
CA ARG A 66 -1.97 6.66 -25.11
C ARG A 66 -2.13 5.19 -24.69
N LEU A 67 -1.44 4.27 -25.36
CA LEU A 67 -1.45 2.85 -25.00
C LEU A 67 -0.83 2.59 -23.62
N GLN A 68 0.25 3.30 -23.27
CA GLN A 68 0.81 3.28 -21.91
C GLN A 68 -0.20 3.76 -20.86
N THR A 69 -0.86 4.89 -21.11
CA THR A 69 -1.92 5.40 -20.21
C THR A 69 -3.07 4.41 -20.10
N ALA A 70 -3.51 3.81 -21.21
CA ALA A 70 -4.57 2.82 -21.22
C ALA A 70 -4.18 1.58 -20.40
N ALA A 71 -2.97 1.05 -20.57
CA ALA A 71 -2.50 -0.12 -19.82
C ALA A 71 -2.52 0.13 -18.31
N VAL A 72 -2.00 1.27 -17.85
CA VAL A 72 -2.01 1.63 -16.42
C VAL A 72 -3.42 1.93 -15.91
N ALA A 73 -4.26 2.59 -16.71
CA ALA A 73 -5.65 2.87 -16.34
C ALA A 73 -6.48 1.59 -16.23
N THR A 74 -6.33 0.68 -17.19
CA THR A 74 -6.98 -0.64 -17.16
C THR A 74 -6.55 -1.43 -15.93
N TRP A 75 -5.26 -1.39 -15.57
CA TRP A 75 -4.79 -2.02 -14.34
C TRP A 75 -5.38 -1.38 -13.08
N ALA A 76 -5.33 -0.05 -12.97
CA ALA A 76 -5.87 0.68 -11.82
C ALA A 76 -7.38 0.48 -11.64
N LEU A 77 -8.12 0.30 -12.74
CA LEU A 77 -9.57 0.04 -12.74
C LEU A 77 -9.91 -1.45 -12.78
N MET A 78 -8.93 -2.36 -12.75
CA MET A 78 -9.18 -3.79 -12.98
C MET A 78 -10.13 -4.37 -11.92
N MET A 79 -9.93 -4.02 -10.65
CA MET A 79 -10.79 -4.47 -9.55
C MET A 79 -12.24 -3.96 -9.69
N PRO A 80 -12.52 -2.64 -9.85
CA PRO A 80 -13.91 -2.20 -10.05
C PRO A 80 -14.53 -2.73 -11.36
N ILE A 81 -13.76 -2.87 -12.45
CA ILE A 81 -14.24 -3.45 -13.72
C ILE A 81 -14.69 -4.90 -13.51
N THR A 82 -13.86 -5.71 -12.86
CA THR A 82 -14.16 -7.13 -12.62
C THR A 82 -15.33 -7.32 -11.66
N VAL A 83 -15.43 -6.50 -10.61
CA VAL A 83 -16.59 -6.50 -9.69
C VAL A 83 -17.87 -6.11 -10.43
N ALA A 84 -17.86 -5.02 -11.19
CA ALA A 84 -19.02 -4.59 -11.98
C ALA A 84 -19.43 -5.65 -13.01
N THR A 85 -18.46 -6.26 -13.68
CA THR A 85 -18.68 -7.35 -14.64
C THR A 85 -19.34 -8.55 -13.95
N PHE A 86 -18.83 -8.96 -12.78
CA PHE A 86 -19.42 -10.07 -12.04
C PHE A 86 -20.88 -9.81 -11.66
N PHE A 87 -21.19 -8.63 -11.11
CA PHE A 87 -22.59 -8.27 -10.78
C PHE A 87 -23.49 -8.14 -12.00
N LEU A 88 -22.96 -7.66 -13.13
CA LEU A 88 -23.68 -7.65 -14.40
C LEU A 88 -24.02 -9.08 -14.85
N LEU A 89 -23.08 -10.03 -14.74
CA LEU A 89 -23.35 -11.44 -15.04
C LEU A 89 -24.41 -12.02 -14.07
N CYS A 90 -24.35 -11.68 -12.79
CA CYS A 90 -25.37 -12.09 -11.81
C CYS A 90 -26.76 -11.54 -12.13
N SER A 91 -26.87 -10.40 -12.83
CA SER A 91 -28.16 -9.83 -13.23
C SER A 91 -28.86 -10.61 -14.35
N ILE A 92 -28.18 -11.60 -14.96
CA ILE A 92 -28.69 -12.44 -16.04
C ILE A 92 -29.00 -13.84 -15.46
N PRO A 93 -30.28 -14.19 -15.17
CA PRO A 93 -30.64 -15.47 -14.52
C PRO A 93 -30.16 -16.72 -15.26
N LEU A 94 -30.09 -16.66 -16.59
CA LEU A 94 -29.61 -17.78 -17.42
C LEU A 94 -28.15 -18.18 -17.12
N LEU A 95 -27.35 -17.27 -16.58
CA LEU A 95 -25.95 -17.53 -16.22
C LEU A 95 -25.79 -18.09 -14.80
N TRP A 96 -26.84 -18.13 -13.97
CA TRP A 96 -26.73 -18.53 -12.57
C TRP A 96 -26.16 -19.93 -12.35
N PRO A 97 -26.50 -20.97 -13.14
CA PRO A 97 -25.88 -22.28 -12.96
C PRO A 97 -24.35 -22.23 -13.12
N LEU A 98 -23.85 -21.45 -14.10
CA LEU A 98 -22.42 -21.27 -14.33
C LEU A 98 -21.75 -20.45 -13.23
N ILE A 99 -22.42 -19.40 -12.75
CA ILE A 99 -21.91 -18.56 -11.66
C ILE A 99 -21.83 -19.35 -10.35
N ILE A 100 -22.88 -20.13 -10.02
CA ILE A 100 -22.88 -20.99 -8.84
C ILE A 100 -21.77 -22.02 -8.92
N MET A 101 -21.62 -22.69 -10.08
CA MET A 101 -20.53 -23.64 -10.30
C MET A 101 -19.15 -22.97 -10.12
N TYR A 102 -18.96 -21.76 -10.65
CA TYR A 102 -17.72 -21.00 -10.48
C TYR A 102 -17.45 -20.61 -9.01
N LEU A 103 -18.47 -20.15 -8.28
CA LEU A 103 -18.33 -19.79 -6.86
C LEU A 103 -18.06 -21.01 -5.98
N VAL A 104 -18.71 -22.14 -6.26
CA VAL A 104 -18.44 -23.42 -5.58
C VAL A 104 -17.00 -23.84 -5.86
N TRP A 105 -16.57 -23.85 -7.12
CA TRP A 105 -15.18 -24.15 -7.47
C TRP A 105 -14.18 -23.21 -6.77
N MET A 106 -14.47 -21.91 -6.72
CA MET A 106 -13.64 -20.91 -6.04
C MET A 106 -13.43 -21.24 -4.56
N SER A 107 -14.44 -21.81 -3.88
CA SER A 107 -14.34 -22.19 -2.47
C SER A 107 -13.40 -23.37 -2.19
N PHE A 108 -13.17 -24.23 -3.20
CA PHE A 108 -12.25 -25.38 -3.12
C PHE A 108 -10.89 -25.12 -3.77
N ASP A 109 -10.70 -23.93 -4.34
CA ASP A 109 -9.51 -23.63 -5.12
C ASP A 109 -8.36 -23.09 -4.26
N TYR A 110 -7.36 -23.94 -4.06
CA TYR A 110 -6.16 -23.62 -3.28
C TYR A 110 -5.03 -22.97 -4.08
N ALA A 111 -5.22 -22.66 -5.37
CA ALA A 111 -4.19 -22.04 -6.21
C ALA A 111 -3.52 -20.78 -5.59
N PRO A 112 -4.24 -19.85 -4.92
CA PRO A 112 -3.62 -18.69 -4.27
C PRO A 112 -2.54 -19.01 -3.24
N GLU A 113 -2.57 -20.21 -2.67
CA GLU A 113 -1.63 -20.67 -1.64
C GLU A 113 -0.63 -21.72 -2.14
N HIS A 114 -0.62 -22.05 -3.43
CA HIS A 114 0.22 -23.12 -4.00
C HIS A 114 0.98 -22.66 -5.26
N GLY A 115 1.25 -21.36 -5.38
CA GLY A 115 2.00 -20.78 -6.49
C GLY A 115 1.15 -20.34 -7.70
N GLY A 116 -0.15 -20.18 -7.51
CA GLY A 116 -1.05 -19.61 -8.50
C GLY A 116 -1.31 -20.53 -9.69
N ARG A 117 -1.69 -19.94 -10.82
CA ARG A 117 -1.86 -20.61 -12.13
C ARG A 117 -0.99 -19.95 -13.16
N PHE A 118 0.30 -19.90 -12.85
CA PHE A 118 1.30 -19.21 -13.65
C PHE A 118 1.12 -19.51 -15.15
N ASN A 119 0.85 -18.48 -15.93
CA ASN A 119 0.73 -18.58 -17.38
C ASN A 119 1.78 -17.68 -18.04
N PRO A 120 2.85 -18.25 -18.61
CA PRO A 120 3.94 -17.48 -19.23
C PRO A 120 3.44 -16.54 -20.32
N TRP A 121 2.48 -16.99 -21.13
CA TRP A 121 1.91 -16.18 -22.21
C TRP A 121 1.16 -14.96 -21.66
N PHE A 122 0.36 -15.15 -20.60
CA PHE A 122 -0.36 -14.07 -19.94
C PHE A 122 0.63 -13.05 -19.33
N ARG A 123 1.72 -13.53 -18.72
CA ARG A 123 2.77 -12.70 -18.11
C ARG A 123 3.58 -11.89 -19.13
N GLN A 124 3.66 -12.36 -20.38
CA GLN A 124 4.42 -11.75 -21.49
C GLN A 124 3.57 -10.87 -22.43
N MET A 125 2.28 -10.69 -22.14
CA MET A 125 1.38 -9.88 -22.97
C MET A 125 1.93 -8.46 -23.20
N ARG A 126 1.69 -7.94 -24.41
CA ARG A 126 2.19 -6.63 -24.85
C ARG A 126 1.72 -5.46 -23.98
N CYS A 127 0.54 -5.58 -23.34
CA CYS A 127 0.04 -4.55 -22.44
C CYS A 127 0.96 -4.30 -21.25
N TRP A 128 1.66 -5.33 -20.74
CA TRP A 128 2.61 -5.17 -19.64
C TRP A 128 3.85 -4.38 -20.02
N ARG A 129 4.28 -4.46 -21.29
CA ARG A 129 5.34 -3.57 -21.81
C ARG A 129 4.90 -2.11 -21.82
N TYR A 130 3.67 -1.84 -22.25
CA TYR A 130 3.11 -0.49 -22.17
C TYR A 130 2.94 -0.01 -20.72
N PHE A 131 2.62 -0.92 -19.80
CA PHE A 131 2.56 -0.64 -18.38
C PHE A 131 3.94 -0.22 -17.83
N ALA A 132 4.99 -1.00 -18.07
CA ALA A 132 6.35 -0.65 -17.62
C ALA A 132 6.87 0.63 -18.27
N ASP A 133 6.64 0.80 -19.57
CA ASP A 133 7.02 2.01 -20.32
C ASP A 133 6.26 3.28 -19.87
N TYR A 134 5.17 3.16 -19.11
CA TYR A 134 4.50 4.32 -18.52
C TYR A 134 5.38 4.98 -17.44
N TYR A 135 6.09 4.15 -16.66
CA TYR A 135 6.96 4.53 -15.54
C TYR A 135 8.46 4.47 -15.89
N PRO A 136 8.82 4.37 -17.18
CA PRO A 136 10.12 3.85 -17.59
C PRO A 136 10.75 2.80 -16.63
N ALA A 137 9.99 1.76 -16.27
CA ALA A 137 10.43 0.81 -15.24
C ALA A 137 11.60 -0.05 -15.72
N THR A 138 12.66 -0.14 -14.92
CA THR A 138 13.87 -0.92 -15.25
C THR A 138 14.33 -1.80 -14.09
N LEU A 139 14.91 -2.95 -14.42
CA LEU A 139 15.51 -3.88 -13.48
C LEU A 139 17.04 -3.79 -13.59
N LYS A 140 17.71 -3.51 -12.47
CA LYS A 140 19.17 -3.54 -12.32
C LYS A 140 19.56 -4.71 -11.42
N LYS A 141 20.29 -5.66 -12.00
CA LYS A 141 20.82 -6.84 -11.30
C LYS A 141 22.23 -6.56 -10.79
N GLU A 142 22.52 -6.88 -9.53
CA GLU A 142 23.86 -6.74 -8.94
C GLU A 142 24.60 -8.06 -8.69
N ALA A 143 23.89 -9.18 -8.66
CA ALA A 143 24.46 -10.50 -8.46
C ALA A 143 23.69 -11.56 -9.25
N ASP A 144 24.40 -12.60 -9.68
CA ASP A 144 23.78 -13.84 -10.16
C ASP A 144 23.11 -14.58 -9.00
N LEU A 145 21.94 -15.16 -9.29
CA LEU A 145 21.19 -15.97 -8.34
C LEU A 145 21.12 -17.39 -8.90
N PRO A 146 21.88 -18.35 -8.33
CA PRO A 146 21.81 -19.74 -8.73
C PRO A 146 20.40 -20.34 -8.58
N PRO A 147 19.85 -21.03 -9.58
CA PRO A 147 18.51 -21.63 -9.49
C PRO A 147 18.47 -22.93 -8.65
N ASP A 148 19.54 -23.25 -7.92
CA ASP A 148 19.71 -24.47 -7.10
C ASP A 148 19.04 -24.37 -5.72
N ARG A 149 18.41 -23.24 -5.40
CA ARG A 149 17.83 -22.94 -4.09
C ARG A 149 16.60 -22.02 -4.18
N PRO A 150 15.79 -21.95 -3.12
CA PRO A 150 14.69 -21.00 -3.06
C PRO A 150 15.15 -19.59 -2.65
N TYR A 151 14.34 -18.57 -2.95
CA TYR A 151 14.63 -17.17 -2.62
C TYR A 151 13.45 -16.42 -2.00
N VAL A 152 13.76 -15.51 -1.08
CA VAL A 152 12.82 -14.51 -0.56
C VAL A 152 13.33 -13.12 -0.96
N PHE A 153 12.68 -12.52 -1.95
CA PHE A 153 12.90 -11.13 -2.33
C PHE A 153 12.13 -10.21 -1.37
N GLY A 154 12.83 -9.31 -0.69
CA GLY A 154 12.22 -8.28 0.13
C GLY A 154 12.23 -6.94 -0.61
N TYR A 155 11.05 -6.48 -1.03
CA TYR A 155 10.89 -5.29 -1.86
C TYR A 155 10.63 -4.04 -1.02
N HIS A 156 11.40 -2.99 -1.30
CA HIS A 156 11.36 -1.69 -0.62
C HIS A 156 11.56 -0.53 -1.60
N PRO A 157 10.99 0.66 -1.36
CA PRO A 157 9.81 0.85 -0.53
C PRO A 157 8.58 0.21 -1.20
N HIS A 158 7.52 -0.03 -0.44
CA HIS A 158 6.21 -0.46 -0.92
C HIS A 158 5.58 0.59 -1.83
N GLY A 159 5.83 1.88 -1.54
CA GLY A 159 5.02 2.97 -2.08
C GLY A 159 3.55 2.80 -1.75
N ILE A 160 2.68 3.46 -2.52
CA ILE A 160 1.24 3.35 -2.29
C ILE A 160 0.72 1.97 -2.70
N ILE A 161 1.14 1.46 -3.88
CA ILE A 161 0.59 0.22 -4.47
C ILE A 161 1.64 -0.71 -5.12
N GLY A 162 2.95 -0.43 -5.00
CA GLY A 162 4.02 -1.33 -5.45
C GLY A 162 4.03 -1.62 -6.96
N MET A 163 4.04 -0.58 -7.80
CA MET A 163 4.00 -0.73 -9.26
C MET A 163 5.29 -1.28 -9.84
N GLY A 164 6.45 -0.94 -9.28
CA GLY A 164 7.71 -1.55 -9.71
C GLY A 164 7.79 -3.03 -9.34
N ALA A 165 7.22 -3.42 -8.20
CA ALA A 165 7.13 -4.81 -7.77
C ALA A 165 6.23 -5.60 -8.73
N PHE A 166 5.08 -5.03 -9.11
CA PHE A 166 4.19 -5.61 -10.10
C PHE A 166 4.87 -5.76 -11.47
N ALA A 167 5.47 -4.69 -12.00
CA ALA A 167 6.16 -4.73 -13.28
C ALA A 167 7.25 -5.81 -13.31
N THR A 168 8.00 -5.98 -12.22
CA THR A 168 9.16 -6.87 -12.17
C THR A 168 8.82 -8.32 -11.81
N PHE A 169 8.02 -8.53 -10.77
CA PHE A 169 7.79 -9.86 -10.20
C PHE A 169 6.48 -10.51 -10.63
N ALA A 170 5.51 -9.74 -11.16
CA ALA A 170 4.23 -10.27 -11.65
C ALA A 170 4.11 -10.27 -13.19
N THR A 171 5.00 -9.55 -13.90
CA THR A 171 5.03 -9.52 -15.38
C THR A 171 6.44 -9.83 -15.90
N GLU A 172 6.60 -9.98 -17.22
CA GLU A 172 7.92 -10.08 -17.86
C GLU A 172 8.41 -8.73 -18.41
N SER A 173 7.74 -7.63 -18.09
CA SER A 173 7.99 -6.33 -18.73
C SER A 173 9.36 -5.72 -18.46
N THR A 174 9.98 -6.04 -17.32
CA THR A 174 11.37 -5.63 -16.99
C THR A 174 12.41 -6.73 -17.25
N GLY A 175 11.99 -7.88 -17.80
CA GLY A 175 12.88 -8.97 -18.20
C GLY A 175 13.40 -9.84 -17.06
N PHE A 176 12.63 -10.02 -15.98
CA PHE A 176 13.07 -10.80 -14.81
C PHE A 176 13.61 -12.19 -15.19
N SER A 177 12.86 -12.99 -15.97
CA SER A 177 13.30 -14.35 -16.31
C SER A 177 14.55 -14.40 -17.18
N SER A 178 14.88 -13.32 -17.91
CA SER A 178 16.14 -13.21 -18.65
C SER A 178 17.33 -12.90 -17.74
N GLN A 179 17.10 -12.11 -16.69
CA GLN A 179 18.13 -11.72 -15.72
C GLN A 179 18.39 -12.82 -14.68
N PHE A 180 17.36 -13.60 -14.33
CA PHE A 180 17.42 -14.66 -13.33
C PHE A 180 16.86 -15.97 -13.91
N PRO A 181 17.60 -16.61 -14.85
CA PRO A 181 17.14 -17.83 -15.50
C PRO A 181 16.97 -18.96 -14.49
N GLY A 182 15.89 -19.74 -14.63
CA GLY A 182 15.56 -20.84 -13.72
C GLY A 182 14.90 -20.42 -12.41
N ILE A 183 14.72 -19.12 -12.15
CA ILE A 183 13.98 -18.62 -10.99
C ILE A 183 12.55 -18.22 -11.40
N VAL A 184 11.56 -18.78 -10.71
CA VAL A 184 10.14 -18.47 -10.88
C VAL A 184 9.67 -17.60 -9.71
N PRO A 185 9.52 -16.27 -9.90
CA PRO A 185 9.07 -15.39 -8.84
C PRO A 185 7.55 -15.40 -8.69
N HIS A 186 7.09 -15.31 -7.45
CA HIS A 186 5.70 -15.07 -7.10
C HIS A 186 5.60 -13.77 -6.29
N LEU A 187 5.06 -12.71 -6.90
CA LEU A 187 4.68 -11.51 -6.14
C LEU A 187 3.55 -11.85 -5.18
N LEU A 188 3.67 -11.44 -3.92
CA LEU A 188 2.69 -11.75 -2.89
C LEU A 188 1.80 -10.55 -2.57
N THR A 189 0.50 -10.79 -2.44
CA THR A 189 -0.51 -9.76 -2.13
C THR A 189 -1.49 -10.23 -1.06
N LEU A 190 -2.39 -9.34 -0.63
CA LEU A 190 -3.42 -9.60 0.39
C LEU A 190 -4.31 -10.79 -0.01
N ALA A 191 -4.59 -11.69 0.94
CA ALA A 191 -5.45 -12.86 0.71
C ALA A 191 -6.86 -12.47 0.23
N SER A 192 -7.38 -11.32 0.66
CA SER A 192 -8.69 -10.80 0.27
C SER A 192 -8.83 -10.56 -1.24
N ASN A 193 -7.73 -10.27 -1.95
CA ASN A 193 -7.75 -10.10 -3.40
C ASN A 193 -8.22 -11.38 -4.12
N PHE A 194 -8.01 -12.55 -3.51
CA PHE A 194 -8.39 -13.84 -4.09
C PHE A 194 -9.84 -14.24 -3.81
N ASN A 195 -10.58 -13.42 -3.06
CA ASN A 195 -12.02 -13.58 -2.83
C ASN A 195 -12.87 -12.80 -3.83
N ILE A 196 -12.25 -11.98 -4.70
CA ILE A 196 -12.94 -11.17 -5.71
C ILE A 196 -13.06 -12.00 -7.00
N PRO A 197 -14.29 -12.38 -7.41
CA PRO A 197 -14.53 -13.09 -8.67
C PRO A 197 -13.88 -12.40 -9.87
N ILE A 198 -13.36 -13.20 -10.80
CA ILE A 198 -12.67 -12.76 -12.04
C ILE A 198 -11.32 -12.08 -11.76
N TYR A 199 -11.24 -11.13 -10.83
CA TYR A 199 -9.99 -10.45 -10.46
C TYR A 199 -8.95 -11.44 -9.94
N ARG A 200 -9.38 -12.37 -9.07
CA ARG A 200 -8.51 -13.44 -8.55
C ARG A 200 -7.84 -14.22 -9.66
N ASP A 201 -8.56 -14.52 -10.74
CA ASP A 201 -8.04 -15.36 -11.81
C ASP A 201 -6.99 -14.60 -12.62
N ILE A 202 -7.16 -13.29 -12.84
CA ILE A 202 -6.13 -12.43 -13.45
C ILE A 202 -4.84 -12.48 -12.62
N LEU A 203 -4.94 -12.32 -11.30
CA LEU A 203 -3.77 -12.40 -10.41
C LEU A 203 -3.09 -13.76 -10.46
N LEU A 204 -3.87 -14.85 -10.43
CA LEU A 204 -3.34 -16.21 -10.46
C LEU A 204 -2.64 -16.52 -11.79
N HIS A 205 -3.14 -16.02 -12.92
CA HIS A 205 -2.48 -16.17 -14.24
C HIS A 205 -1.17 -15.40 -14.34
N LEU A 206 -1.04 -14.27 -13.62
CA LEU A 206 0.23 -13.53 -13.47
C LEU A 206 1.21 -14.22 -12.49
N GLY A 207 0.80 -15.30 -11.84
CA GLY A 207 1.60 -15.96 -10.80
C GLY A 207 1.60 -15.22 -9.46
N VAL A 208 0.74 -14.21 -9.28
CA VAL A 208 0.58 -13.50 -8.00
C VAL A 208 -0.12 -14.42 -7.01
N CYS A 209 0.41 -14.49 -5.78
CA CYS A 209 -0.07 -15.39 -4.74
C CYS A 209 -0.41 -14.65 -3.44
N SER A 210 -1.02 -15.36 -2.50
CA SER A 210 -1.31 -14.83 -1.16
C SER A 210 -0.02 -14.63 -0.37
N VAL A 211 0.06 -13.55 0.40
CA VAL A 211 1.13 -13.28 1.38
C VAL A 211 0.95 -14.06 2.69
N SER A 212 -0.04 -14.97 2.75
CA SER A 212 -0.24 -15.83 3.92
C SER A 212 1.00 -16.69 4.20
N LYS A 213 1.30 -16.94 5.48
CA LYS A 213 2.43 -17.81 5.88
C LYS A 213 2.36 -19.19 5.21
N LYS A 214 1.15 -19.74 5.06
CA LYS A 214 0.91 -21.02 4.39
C LYS A 214 1.30 -20.97 2.92
N SER A 215 0.83 -19.96 2.18
CA SER A 215 1.20 -19.72 0.79
C SER A 215 2.71 -19.60 0.61
N CYS A 216 3.34 -18.73 1.41
CA CYS A 216 4.79 -18.55 1.41
C CYS A 216 5.54 -19.87 1.62
N SER A 217 5.13 -20.65 2.64
CA SER A 217 5.75 -21.92 2.97
C SER A 217 5.58 -22.95 1.84
N ASN A 218 4.39 -23.05 1.27
CA ASN A 218 4.07 -23.97 0.18
C ASN A 218 4.89 -23.66 -1.08
N ILE A 219 5.04 -22.38 -1.43
CA ILE A 219 5.84 -21.97 -2.59
C ILE A 219 7.32 -22.30 -2.36
N LEU A 220 7.88 -21.93 -1.21
CA LEU A 220 9.31 -22.17 -0.90
C LEU A 220 9.63 -23.68 -0.77
N LYS A 221 8.68 -24.49 -0.32
CA LYS A 221 8.83 -25.96 -0.25
C LYS A 221 8.90 -26.63 -1.63
N LYS A 222 8.56 -25.96 -2.72
CA LYS A 222 8.78 -26.48 -4.08
C LYS A 222 10.28 -26.64 -4.37
N GLY A 223 11.15 -25.95 -3.63
CA GLY A 223 12.59 -26.17 -3.66
C GLY A 223 13.31 -25.28 -4.68
N PRO A 224 14.38 -25.79 -5.32
CA PRO A 224 15.23 -25.04 -6.26
C PRO A 224 14.45 -24.24 -7.30
N GLY A 225 14.84 -22.97 -7.49
CA GLY A 225 14.24 -22.08 -8.48
C GLY A 225 12.92 -21.43 -8.03
N SER A 226 12.33 -21.85 -6.90
CA SER A 226 11.13 -21.20 -6.37
C SER A 226 11.48 -19.88 -5.66
N ALA A 227 10.71 -18.83 -5.92
CA ALA A 227 10.92 -17.55 -5.25
C ALA A 227 9.62 -16.85 -4.90
N ILE A 228 9.65 -16.12 -3.79
CA ILE A 228 8.58 -15.20 -3.41
C ILE A 228 9.11 -13.76 -3.33
N CYS A 229 8.27 -12.79 -3.67
CA CYS A 229 8.54 -11.38 -3.46
C CYS A 229 7.53 -10.80 -2.47
N ILE A 230 8.02 -10.34 -1.33
CA ILE A 230 7.23 -9.70 -0.28
C ILE A 230 7.52 -8.21 -0.31
N VAL A 231 6.47 -7.40 -0.43
CA VAL A 231 6.54 -5.96 -0.27
C VAL A 231 6.44 -5.63 1.22
N VAL A 232 7.60 -5.53 1.88
CA VAL A 232 7.73 -5.70 3.35
C VAL A 232 7.03 -4.61 4.15
N GLY A 233 7.07 -3.36 3.69
CA GLY A 233 6.49 -2.23 4.40
C GLY A 233 4.98 -2.36 4.61
N GLY A 234 4.29 -2.96 3.63
CA GLY A 234 2.85 -3.15 3.61
C GLY A 234 2.06 -1.84 3.76
N ALA A 235 0.81 -1.95 4.21
CA ALA A 235 -0.09 -0.82 4.40
C ALA A 235 0.45 0.28 5.33
N ALA A 236 1.33 -0.06 6.29
CA ALA A 236 1.92 0.92 7.20
C ALA A 236 2.85 1.89 6.46
N GLU A 237 3.69 1.36 5.56
CA GLU A 237 4.59 2.17 4.75
C GLU A 237 3.83 2.92 3.64
N SER A 238 2.78 2.31 3.08
CA SER A 238 1.92 2.95 2.08
C SER A 238 1.25 4.23 2.58
N LEU A 239 0.91 4.32 3.88
CA LEU A 239 0.32 5.52 4.48
C LEU A 239 1.33 6.68 4.65
N SER A 240 2.63 6.40 4.55
CA SER A 240 3.72 7.37 4.73
C SER A 240 4.61 7.51 3.49
N ALA A 241 4.22 6.93 2.37
CA ALA A 241 4.89 7.06 1.07
C ALA A 241 4.75 8.49 0.51
N HIS A 242 5.76 9.32 0.71
CA HIS A 242 5.80 10.69 0.21
C HIS A 242 6.87 10.86 -0.89
N PRO A 243 6.60 11.67 -1.93
CA PRO A 243 7.59 11.97 -2.95
C PRO A 243 8.89 12.53 -2.35
N GLY A 244 10.02 12.01 -2.83
CA GLY A 244 11.37 12.36 -2.41
C GLY A 244 11.79 11.79 -1.04
N THR A 245 11.03 10.87 -0.44
CA THR A 245 11.43 10.19 0.81
C THR A 245 11.55 8.69 0.62
N ALA A 246 12.39 8.06 1.45
CA ALA A 246 12.56 6.61 1.53
C ALA A 246 12.54 6.20 3.00
N ASP A 247 11.34 6.16 3.59
CA ASP A 247 11.15 5.70 4.96
C ASP A 247 10.63 4.26 4.93
N LEU A 248 11.46 3.31 5.38
CA LEU A 248 11.19 1.88 5.29
C LEU A 248 10.68 1.31 6.61
N THR A 249 9.45 0.82 6.63
CA THR A 249 8.87 0.07 7.75
C THR A 249 9.47 -1.33 7.78
N LEU A 250 10.56 -1.51 8.53
CA LEU A 250 11.36 -2.74 8.50
C LEU A 250 11.80 -3.21 9.90
N ARG A 251 11.99 -2.32 10.89
CA ARG A 251 12.60 -2.70 12.18
C ARG A 251 11.82 -3.80 12.90
N LYS A 252 10.48 -3.73 12.89
CA LYS A 252 9.63 -4.75 13.53
C LYS A 252 9.13 -5.84 12.56
N ARG A 253 9.52 -5.79 11.28
CA ARG A 253 9.06 -6.74 10.24
C ARG A 253 9.94 -7.97 10.16
N LEU A 254 9.92 -8.82 11.19
CA LEU A 254 10.80 -9.99 11.28
C LEU A 254 10.27 -11.26 10.57
N GLY A 255 8.99 -11.24 10.16
CA GLY A 255 8.31 -12.44 9.65
C GLY A 255 8.92 -13.05 8.39
N PHE A 256 9.33 -12.22 7.42
CA PHE A 256 9.92 -12.69 6.17
C PHE A 256 11.35 -13.24 6.37
N LEU A 257 12.10 -12.68 7.33
CA LEU A 257 13.41 -13.19 7.73
C LEU A 257 13.28 -14.58 8.37
N LYS A 258 12.34 -14.71 9.32
CA LYS A 258 12.04 -16.00 9.95
C LYS A 258 11.61 -17.05 8.92
N LEU A 259 10.81 -16.65 7.94
CA LEU A 259 10.37 -17.52 6.85
C LEU A 259 11.56 -17.99 5.99
N ALA A 260 12.43 -17.07 5.58
CA ALA A 260 13.62 -17.39 4.80
C ALA A 260 14.52 -18.41 5.51
N ILE A 261 14.83 -18.17 6.79
CA ILE A 261 15.65 -19.09 7.59
C ILE A 261 15.00 -20.46 7.72
N ARG A 262 13.69 -20.53 7.96
CA ARG A 262 12.98 -21.83 8.07
C ARG A 262 13.02 -22.67 6.81
N HIS A 263 13.08 -22.02 5.65
CA HIS A 263 13.03 -22.69 4.36
C HIS A 263 14.39 -22.79 3.66
N GLY A 264 15.47 -22.32 4.30
CA GLY A 264 16.79 -22.26 3.65
C GLY A 264 16.79 -21.40 2.38
N ALA A 265 15.88 -20.41 2.33
CA ALA A 265 15.70 -19.55 1.16
C ALA A 265 16.55 -18.30 1.30
N ASP A 266 17.48 -18.09 0.37
CA ASP A 266 18.39 -16.95 0.45
C ASP A 266 17.58 -15.64 0.35
N LEU A 267 17.91 -14.67 1.22
CA LEU A 267 17.23 -13.39 1.27
C LEU A 267 17.84 -12.44 0.25
N VAL A 268 17.03 -11.83 -0.59
CA VAL A 268 17.50 -10.86 -1.59
C VAL A 268 16.86 -9.51 -1.33
N PRO A 269 17.62 -8.53 -0.82
CA PRO A 269 17.14 -7.17 -0.67
C PRO A 269 16.89 -6.54 -2.05
N VAL A 270 15.72 -5.92 -2.22
CA VAL A 270 15.34 -5.22 -3.45
C VAL A 270 14.95 -3.79 -3.12
N PHE A 271 15.61 -2.83 -3.74
CA PHE A 271 15.34 -1.41 -3.55
C PHE A 271 14.81 -0.78 -4.85
N SER A 272 13.69 -0.08 -4.78
CA SER A 272 13.02 0.59 -5.90
C SER A 272 13.11 2.10 -5.75
N PHE A 273 13.93 2.72 -6.59
CA PHE A 273 14.00 4.17 -6.69
C PHE A 273 12.81 4.69 -7.51
N GLY A 274 12.21 5.79 -7.07
CA GLY A 274 11.08 6.43 -7.76
C GLY A 274 9.69 5.88 -7.42
N GLU A 275 9.60 4.77 -6.66
CA GLU A 275 8.31 4.16 -6.29
C GLU A 275 7.41 5.13 -5.49
N ASN A 276 7.97 5.89 -4.55
CA ASN A 276 7.23 6.87 -3.75
C ASN A 276 6.87 8.14 -4.54
N ASP A 277 7.45 8.33 -5.73
CA ASP A 277 7.30 9.55 -6.52
C ASP A 277 6.12 9.48 -7.50
N ILE A 278 5.56 8.29 -7.74
CA ILE A 278 4.48 8.09 -8.73
C ILE A 278 3.10 8.55 -8.23
N TYR A 279 2.97 8.92 -6.96
CA TYR A 279 1.76 9.49 -6.39
C TYR A 279 2.09 10.60 -5.39
N SER A 280 1.18 11.55 -5.23
CA SER A 280 1.22 12.50 -4.12
C SER A 280 0.19 12.09 -3.09
N GLN A 281 0.63 11.78 -1.87
CA GLN A 281 -0.31 11.61 -0.76
C GLN A 281 -0.80 12.97 -0.29
N MET A 282 -2.10 13.06 -0.02
CA MET A 282 -2.63 14.21 0.70
C MET A 282 -1.99 14.24 2.10
N PRO A 283 -1.72 15.45 2.65
CA PRO A 283 -1.20 15.57 4.00
C PRO A 283 -2.10 14.83 4.99
N ASN A 284 -1.55 13.79 5.62
CA ASN A 284 -2.27 12.95 6.56
C ASN A 284 -1.53 12.95 7.90
N GLU A 285 -1.42 14.15 8.47
CA GLU A 285 -0.65 14.36 9.70
C GLU A 285 -1.27 13.59 10.87
N ARG A 286 -0.40 13.07 11.75
CA ARG A 286 -0.83 12.39 12.97
C ARG A 286 -1.65 13.37 13.82
N GLY A 287 -2.87 13.00 14.15
CA GLY A 287 -3.80 13.83 14.92
C GLY A 287 -4.99 14.34 14.10
N THR A 288 -4.97 14.18 12.78
CA THR A 288 -6.16 14.47 11.95
C THR A 288 -7.24 13.39 12.12
N TRP A 289 -8.51 13.79 11.91
CA TRP A 289 -9.64 12.85 11.88
C TRP A 289 -9.48 11.81 10.76
N VAL A 290 -8.94 12.22 9.61
CA VAL A 290 -8.63 11.37 8.45
C VAL A 290 -7.62 10.28 8.82
N TYR A 291 -6.52 10.63 9.48
CA TYR A 291 -5.51 9.67 9.94
C TYR A 291 -6.13 8.64 10.91
N SER A 292 -6.98 9.10 11.81
CA SER A 292 -7.66 8.23 12.79
C SER A 292 -8.61 7.24 12.11
N LEU A 293 -9.40 7.71 11.13
CA LEU A 293 -10.29 6.86 10.34
C LEU A 293 -9.52 5.82 9.53
N GLN A 294 -8.45 6.22 8.83
CA GLN A 294 -7.61 5.30 8.08
C GLN A 294 -6.94 4.24 8.96
N LYS A 295 -6.46 4.62 10.15
CA LYS A 295 -5.86 3.69 11.12
C LYS A 295 -6.90 2.72 11.68
N GLN A 296 -8.12 3.17 11.93
CA GLN A 296 -9.22 2.31 12.37
C GLN A 296 -9.65 1.34 11.27
N PHE A 297 -9.72 1.80 10.02
CA PHE A 297 -9.97 0.96 8.86
C PHE A 297 -8.84 -0.06 8.64
N GLN A 298 -7.57 0.35 8.77
CA GLN A 298 -6.42 -0.54 8.73
C GLN A 298 -6.52 -1.67 9.75
N LYS A 299 -6.88 -1.31 10.99
CA LYS A 299 -7.00 -2.27 12.10
C LYS A 299 -8.12 -3.28 11.84
N MET A 300 -9.20 -2.85 11.20
CA MET A 300 -10.37 -3.67 10.93
C MET A 300 -10.20 -4.59 9.71
N PHE A 301 -9.60 -4.08 8.63
CA PHE A 301 -9.57 -4.77 7.33
C PHE A 301 -8.18 -5.21 6.88
N GLY A 302 -7.11 -4.82 7.58
CA GLY A 302 -5.73 -5.18 7.24
C GLY A 302 -5.17 -4.44 6.01
N PHE A 303 -5.97 -3.59 5.37
CA PHE A 303 -5.57 -2.69 4.28
C PHE A 303 -6.11 -1.28 4.53
N THR A 304 -5.49 -0.29 3.92
CA THR A 304 -5.88 1.12 4.03
C THR A 304 -6.35 1.66 2.70
N LEU A 305 -7.20 2.68 2.74
CA LEU A 305 -7.48 3.56 1.62
C LEU A 305 -6.58 4.80 1.77
N PRO A 306 -5.34 4.79 1.25
CA PRO A 306 -4.54 5.99 1.23
C PRO A 306 -5.28 7.06 0.40
N LEU A 307 -5.41 8.27 0.94
CA LEU A 307 -5.92 9.41 0.20
C LEU A 307 -4.76 9.98 -0.62
N PHE A 308 -4.65 9.51 -1.86
CA PHE A 308 -3.63 9.95 -2.79
C PHE A 308 -4.26 10.58 -4.02
N HIS A 309 -3.54 11.50 -4.62
CA HIS A 309 -3.84 12.00 -5.95
C HIS A 309 -2.63 11.82 -6.85
N GLY A 310 -2.91 11.51 -8.10
CA GLY A 310 -1.99 11.68 -9.19
C GLY A 310 -2.68 12.44 -10.31
N ARG A 311 -2.67 11.85 -11.51
CA ARG A 311 -3.21 12.39 -12.74
C ARG A 311 -4.65 11.95 -13.03
N GLY A 312 -5.38 12.73 -13.83
CA GLY A 312 -6.61 12.27 -14.47
C GLY A 312 -6.32 11.42 -15.72
N LEU A 313 -7.33 10.67 -16.19
CA LEU A 313 -7.25 10.02 -17.51
C LEU A 313 -7.06 11.06 -18.64
N LEU A 314 -7.71 12.22 -18.51
CA LEU A 314 -7.76 13.28 -19.52
C LEU A 314 -7.09 14.59 -19.09
N ASN A 315 -6.59 14.70 -17.85
CA ASN A 315 -5.96 15.91 -17.33
C ASN A 315 -4.66 15.60 -16.55
N TYR A 316 -3.75 16.58 -16.45
CA TYR A 316 -2.45 16.40 -15.80
C TYR A 316 -2.42 16.59 -14.28
N ASN A 317 -3.46 17.18 -13.68
CA ASN A 317 -3.34 17.81 -12.36
C ASN A 317 -4.20 17.15 -11.25
N PHE A 318 -5.18 16.30 -11.60
CA PHE A 318 -6.04 15.65 -10.60
C PHE A 318 -6.67 14.33 -11.08
N GLY A 319 -6.42 13.24 -10.35
CA GLY A 319 -7.10 11.95 -10.51
C GLY A 319 -6.38 10.77 -9.83
N LEU A 320 -6.78 9.54 -10.16
CA LEU A 320 -6.25 8.30 -9.56
C LEU A 320 -5.09 7.66 -10.35
N MET A 321 -4.74 8.22 -11.52
CA MET A 321 -3.62 7.72 -12.32
C MET A 321 -2.30 8.12 -11.67
N PRO A 322 -1.26 7.30 -11.70
CA PRO A 322 0.05 7.70 -11.20
C PRO A 322 0.72 8.74 -12.11
N TYR A 323 1.65 9.50 -11.56
CA TYR A 323 2.59 10.32 -12.34
C TYR A 323 3.54 9.43 -13.15
N ARG A 324 3.92 9.90 -14.34
CA ARG A 324 4.90 9.23 -15.22
C ARG A 324 6.32 9.56 -14.75
N ARG A 325 6.80 8.83 -13.75
CA ARG A 325 8.17 8.96 -13.22
C ARG A 325 8.91 7.64 -13.31
N SER A 326 10.22 7.72 -13.46
CA SER A 326 11.10 6.56 -13.59
C SER A 326 11.01 5.68 -12.35
N ILE A 327 10.89 4.37 -12.53
CA ILE A 327 11.07 3.38 -11.44
C ILE A 327 12.28 2.52 -11.76
N VAL A 328 13.29 2.52 -10.88
CA VAL A 328 14.49 1.70 -11.05
C VAL A 328 14.57 0.70 -9.91
N ILE A 329 14.35 -0.57 -10.23
CA ILE A 329 14.36 -1.67 -9.28
C ILE A 329 15.76 -2.28 -9.27
N VAL A 330 16.48 -2.10 -8.16
CA VAL A 330 17.79 -2.71 -7.93
C VAL A 330 17.61 -3.99 -7.12
N VAL A 331 18.00 -5.12 -7.70
CA VAL A 331 18.06 -6.41 -7.02
C VAL A 331 19.47 -6.60 -6.49
N GLY A 332 19.59 -6.54 -5.15
CA GLY A 332 20.85 -6.58 -4.44
C GLY A 332 21.49 -7.96 -4.35
N LYS A 333 22.55 -8.04 -3.54
CA LYS A 333 23.29 -9.28 -3.32
C LYS A 333 22.51 -10.23 -2.39
N PRO A 334 22.50 -11.54 -2.66
CA PRO A 334 21.82 -12.51 -1.81
C PRO A 334 22.52 -12.64 -0.45
N ILE A 335 21.72 -12.76 0.61
CA ILE A 335 22.16 -13.06 1.97
C ILE A 335 21.86 -14.54 2.20
N ARG A 336 22.94 -15.32 2.27
CA ARG A 336 22.87 -16.75 2.52
C ARG A 336 22.35 -17.00 3.93
N VAL A 337 21.28 -17.79 4.04
CA VAL A 337 20.74 -18.20 5.34
C VAL A 337 21.04 -19.67 5.60
N LYS A 338 21.33 -20.02 6.85
CA LYS A 338 21.44 -21.42 7.28
C LYS A 338 20.07 -21.91 7.72
N GLN A 339 19.55 -22.96 7.07
CA GLN A 339 18.22 -23.46 7.38
C GLN A 339 18.11 -23.93 8.84
N ARG A 340 17.05 -23.50 9.53
CA ARG A 340 16.69 -23.95 10.89
C ARG A 340 15.18 -23.99 11.04
N ASP A 341 14.62 -25.12 11.50
CA ASP A 341 13.17 -25.28 11.66
C ASP A 341 12.60 -24.31 12.70
N ASP A 342 13.34 -24.06 13.78
CA ASP A 342 13.02 -23.02 14.74
C ASP A 342 14.19 -22.05 14.93
N PRO A 343 14.25 -20.95 14.15
CA PRO A 343 15.32 -19.97 14.28
C PRO A 343 15.18 -19.18 15.58
N SER A 344 16.31 -18.97 16.25
CA SER A 344 16.36 -18.13 17.45
C SER A 344 16.12 -16.67 17.09
N ILE A 345 15.82 -15.83 18.09
CA ILE A 345 15.70 -14.40 17.85
C ILE A 345 17.03 -13.78 17.40
N ASP A 346 18.15 -14.32 17.88
CA ASP A 346 19.50 -13.88 17.51
C ASP A 346 19.79 -14.19 16.04
N ASP A 347 19.42 -15.38 15.56
CA ASP A 347 19.56 -15.74 14.14
C ASP A 347 18.80 -14.74 13.24
N ILE A 348 17.59 -14.36 13.67
CA ILE A 348 16.73 -13.42 12.96
C ILE A 348 17.34 -12.02 12.97
N HIS A 349 17.86 -11.56 14.11
CA HIS A 349 18.46 -10.23 14.24
C HIS A 349 19.80 -10.12 13.51
N GLU A 350 20.63 -11.16 13.52
CA GLU A 350 21.87 -11.21 12.72
C GLU A 350 21.54 -11.12 11.23
N THR A 351 20.56 -11.91 10.77
CA THR A 351 20.09 -11.87 9.39
C THR A 351 19.48 -10.49 9.05
N GLN A 352 18.71 -9.88 9.97
CA GLN A 352 18.16 -8.54 9.78
C GLN A 352 19.26 -7.49 9.62
N LYS A 353 20.34 -7.59 10.41
CA LYS A 353 21.48 -6.67 10.35
C LYS A 353 22.14 -6.73 8.98
N LEU A 354 22.38 -7.93 8.44
CA LEU A 354 22.91 -8.12 7.09
C LEU A 354 21.96 -7.57 6.02
N TYR A 355 20.66 -7.82 6.18
CA TYR A 355 19.61 -7.34 5.27
C TYR A 355 19.54 -5.80 5.22
N ILE A 356 19.57 -5.15 6.38
CA ILE A 356 19.60 -3.69 6.51
C ILE A 356 20.90 -3.11 5.94
N ALA A 357 22.05 -3.75 6.21
CA ALA A 357 23.32 -3.30 5.69
C ALA A 357 23.34 -3.32 4.16
N GLU A 358 22.81 -4.37 3.54
CA GLU A 358 22.74 -4.45 2.08
C GLU A 358 21.74 -3.47 1.48
N LEU A 359 20.56 -3.25 2.08
CA LEU A 359 19.64 -2.18 1.64
C LEU A 359 20.29 -0.80 1.71
N THR A 360 20.98 -0.51 2.81
CA THR A 360 21.70 0.75 3.00
C THR A 360 22.81 0.90 1.96
N ARG A 361 23.55 -0.18 1.68
CA ARG A 361 24.58 -0.17 0.63
C ARG A 361 23.99 0.15 -0.75
N ILE A 362 22.87 -0.48 -1.13
CA ILE A 362 22.19 -0.20 -2.40
C ILE A 362 21.79 1.28 -2.46
N TRP A 363 21.18 1.81 -1.38
CA TRP A 363 20.84 3.22 -1.28
C TRP A 363 22.06 4.11 -1.48
N ASP A 364 23.12 3.92 -0.72
CA ASP A 364 24.33 4.75 -0.80
C ASP A 364 25.02 4.66 -2.15
N THR A 365 24.95 3.51 -2.82
CA THR A 365 25.54 3.31 -4.16
C THR A 365 24.79 4.10 -5.23
N TYR A 366 23.46 4.22 -5.14
CA TYR A 366 22.65 4.72 -6.26
C TYR A 366 21.80 5.97 -5.97
N LYS A 367 21.74 6.45 -4.73
CA LYS A 367 20.92 7.61 -4.35
C LYS A 367 21.24 8.87 -5.15
N ASP A 368 22.51 9.10 -5.47
CA ASP A 368 22.92 10.28 -6.25
C ASP A 368 22.62 10.14 -7.74
N LEU A 369 22.38 8.92 -8.22
CA LEU A 369 21.98 8.68 -9.61
C LEU A 369 20.46 8.72 -9.77
N PHE A 370 19.72 7.99 -8.92
CA PHE A 370 18.28 7.76 -9.10
C PHE A 370 17.38 8.54 -8.13
N ALA A 371 17.95 9.15 -7.09
CA ALA A 371 17.23 9.95 -6.10
C ALA A 371 17.86 11.36 -5.93
N GLN A 372 18.19 12.00 -7.06
CA GLN A 372 18.81 13.34 -7.10
C GLN A 372 17.97 14.41 -6.39
N HIS A 373 16.63 14.27 -6.41
CA HIS A 373 15.69 15.21 -5.80
C HIS A 373 15.16 14.73 -4.44
N ARG A 374 15.90 13.85 -3.75
CA ARG A 374 15.52 13.37 -2.42
C ARG A 374 15.44 14.55 -1.43
N LYS A 375 14.41 14.52 -0.59
CA LYS A 375 14.21 15.49 0.51
C LYS A 375 14.99 15.12 1.76
N ARG A 376 15.28 13.83 1.93
CA ARG A 376 16.05 13.28 3.04
C ARG A 376 16.66 11.94 2.68
N GLU A 377 17.67 11.55 3.46
CA GLU A 377 18.28 10.22 3.40
C GLU A 377 17.32 9.11 3.84
N LEU A 378 17.66 7.87 3.45
CA LEU A 378 16.98 6.64 3.85
C LEU A 378 16.80 6.58 5.37
N LYS A 379 15.58 6.25 5.81
CA LYS A 379 15.27 6.00 7.23
C LYS A 379 14.64 4.64 7.41
N ILE A 380 15.15 3.88 8.36
CA ILE A 380 14.55 2.61 8.77
C ILE A 380 13.70 2.85 10.01
N ILE A 381 12.39 2.73 9.82
CA ILE A 381 11.38 2.97 10.85
C ILE A 381 10.79 1.66 11.38
N ASP A 382 10.06 1.80 12.48
CA ASP A 382 9.45 0.73 13.26
C ASP A 382 8.40 -0.08 12.51
#